data_AF-A0A7V9H1U1-F1
#
_entry.id   AF-A0A7V9H1U1-F1
#
_cell.length_a   1.000
_cell.length_b   1.000
_cell.length_c   1.000
_cell.angle_alpha   90.00
_cell.angle_beta   90.00
_cell.angle_gamma   90.00
#
_symmetry.space_group_name_H-M   'P 1'
#
loop_
_entity.id
_entity.type
_entity.pdbx_description
1 polymer ?
#
loop_
_entity_poly.entity_id
_entity_poly.type
_entity_poly.pdbx_seq_one_letter_code
_entity_poly.pdbx_strand_id
1 'polypeptide(L)' 'DAREKVALEYADAITLSDRDVDEGLFARVQGSFDDDALVELTAVIAWENSSSKFNRALRVPSQGLWERVRSRER' A
#
# COMPACT_ATOMS: atom_id res chain seq x y z
N ASP A 1 -11.46 -4.95 -8.54
CA ASP A 1 -11.88 -3.95 -9.55
C ASP A 1 -10.66 -3.39 -10.33
N ALA A 2 -10.82 -2.73 -11.48
CA ALA A 2 -9.70 -2.15 -12.24
C ALA A 2 -9.05 -0.97 -11.51
N ARG A 3 -9.86 -0.09 -10.90
CA ARG A 3 -9.41 1.02 -10.05
C ARG A 3 -8.63 0.53 -8.84
N GLU A 4 -9.15 -0.51 -8.19
CA GLU A 4 -8.50 -1.18 -7.05
C GLU A 4 -7.13 -1.75 -7.42
N LYS A 5 -7.00 -2.42 -8.59
CA LYS A 5 -5.71 -2.94 -9.05
C LYS A 5 -4.67 -1.84 -9.25
N VAL A 6 -5.07 -0.72 -9.83
CA VAL A 6 -4.19 0.45 -10.04
C VAL A 6 -3.73 1.03 -8.70
N ALA A 7 -4.64 1.13 -7.72
CA ALA A 7 -4.29 1.62 -6.38
C ALA A 7 -3.27 0.71 -5.68
N LEU A 8 -3.44 -0.62 -5.80
CA LEU A 8 -2.51 -1.58 -5.21
C LEU A 8 -1.13 -1.56 -5.90
N GLU A 9 -1.09 -1.44 -7.23
CA GLU A 9 0.15 -1.30 -7.99
C GLU A 9 0.91 -0.01 -7.60
N TYR A 10 0.18 1.09 -7.41
CA TYR A 10 0.72 2.35 -6.91
C TYR A 10 1.26 2.22 -5.47
N ALA A 11 0.52 1.54 -4.60
CA ALA A 11 0.95 1.27 -3.23
C ALA A 11 2.22 0.43 -3.17
N ASP A 12 2.34 -0.60 -4.01
CA ASP A 12 3.55 -1.42 -4.13
C ASP A 12 4.77 -0.59 -4.55
N ALA A 13 4.60 0.32 -5.52
CA ALA A 13 5.66 1.20 -5.98
C ALA A 13 6.16 2.16 -4.89
N ILE A 14 5.26 2.79 -4.12
CA ILE A 14 5.61 3.71 -3.03
C ILE A 14 6.25 3.00 -1.82
N THR A 15 5.91 1.73 -1.60
CA THR A 15 6.36 0.98 -0.43
C THR A 15 7.83 0.57 -0.50
N LEU A 16 8.31 0.30 -1.72
CA LEU A 16 9.63 -0.22 -2.00
C LEU A 16 10.60 0.92 -2.31
N SER A 17 11.56 1.16 -1.43
CA SER A 17 12.49 2.30 -1.51
C SER A 17 13.46 2.24 -2.69
N ASP A 18 13.56 1.08 -3.34
CA ASP A 18 14.33 0.85 -4.56
C ASP A 18 13.50 1.05 -5.85
N ARG A 19 12.23 1.42 -5.71
CA ARG A 19 11.31 1.68 -6.82
C ARG A 19 10.86 3.12 -6.79
N ASP A 20 10.44 3.60 -7.96
CA ASP A 20 9.75 4.87 -8.12
C ASP A 20 8.43 4.65 -8.83
N VAL A 21 7.52 5.61 -8.71
CA VAL A 21 6.28 5.62 -9.49
C VAL A 21 6.61 6.16 -10.87
N ASP A 22 6.63 5.28 -11.88
CA ASP A 22 6.85 5.72 -13.25
C ASP A 22 5.67 6.56 -13.80
N GLU A 23 5.96 7.35 -14.84
CA GLU A 23 4.98 8.25 -15.46
C GLU A 23 3.74 7.52 -15.96
N GLY A 24 3.87 6.28 -16.45
CA GLY A 24 2.77 5.49 -16.97
C GLY A 24 1.83 5.02 -15.86
N LEU A 25 2.39 4.57 -14.74
CA LEU A 25 1.63 4.24 -13.54
C LEU A 25 0.95 5.49 -12.97
N PHE A 26 1.67 6.61 -12.87
CA PHE A 26 1.08 7.86 -12.37
C PHE A 26 -0.09 8.34 -13.23
N ALA A 27 0.03 8.30 -14.56
CA ALA A 27 -1.06 8.66 -15.47
C ALA A 27 -2.29 7.75 -15.31
N ARG A 28 -2.09 6.44 -15.10
CA ARG A 28 -3.19 5.50 -14.84
C ARG A 28 -3.89 5.78 -13.51
N VAL A 29 -3.13 6.13 -12.48
CA VAL A 29 -3.68 6.52 -11.17
C VAL A 29 -4.48 7.82 -11.30
N GLN A 30 -3.91 8.86 -11.91
CA GLN A 30 -4.59 10.14 -12.12
C GLN A 30 -5.85 9.99 -13.00
N GLY A 31 -5.88 9.04 -13.94
CA GLY A 31 -7.08 8.73 -14.71
C GLY A 31 -8.17 7.96 -13.94
N SER A 32 -7.83 7.40 -12.76
CA SER A 32 -8.72 6.55 -11.96
C SER A 32 -9.23 7.22 -10.67
N PHE A 33 -8.60 8.33 -10.26
CA PHE A 33 -8.89 9.07 -9.03
C PHE A 33 -8.93 10.56 -9.34
N ASP A 34 -9.84 11.30 -8.70
CA ASP A 34 -9.74 12.76 -8.66
C ASP A 34 -8.57 13.20 -7.76
N ASP A 35 -8.22 14.49 -7.82
CA ASP A 35 -7.04 15.02 -7.13
C ASP A 35 -7.13 14.82 -5.62
N ASP A 36 -8.30 15.03 -5.02
CA ASP A 36 -8.52 14.84 -3.58
C ASP A 36 -8.34 13.37 -3.18
N ALA A 37 -8.96 12.44 -3.92
CA ALA A 37 -8.84 11.01 -3.66
C ALA A 37 -7.41 10.49 -3.90
N LEU A 38 -6.66 11.07 -4.85
CA LEU A 38 -5.26 10.73 -5.07
C LEU A 38 -4.38 11.19 -3.89
N VAL A 39 -4.60 12.39 -3.38
CA VAL A 39 -3.91 12.90 -2.19
C VAL A 39 -4.21 12.00 -0.99
N GLU A 40 -5.48 11.66 -0.75
CA GLU A 40 -5.89 10.77 0.33
C GLU A 40 -5.26 9.37 0.19
N LEU A 41 -5.31 8.78 -1.00
CA LEU A 41 -4.71 7.47 -1.29
C LEU A 41 -3.21 7.49 -0.95
N THR A 42 -2.50 8.51 -1.42
CA THR A 42 -1.06 8.66 -1.19
C THR A 42 -0.75 8.85 0.29
N ALA A 43 -1.53 9.66 0.99
CA ALA A 43 -1.38 9.90 2.42
C ALA A 43 -1.57 8.63 3.25
N VAL A 44 -2.59 7.81 2.94
CA VAL A 44 -2.83 6.53 3.61
C VAL A 44 -1.69 5.55 3.35
N ILE A 45 -1.23 5.41 2.10
CA ILE A 45 -0.09 4.54 1.77
C ILE A 45 1.16 4.96 2.56
N ALA A 46 1.48 6.25 2.58
CA ALA A 46 2.63 6.78 3.31
C ALA A 46 2.51 6.54 4.83
N TRP A 47 1.32 6.75 5.39
CA TRP A 47 1.05 6.49 6.81
C TRP A 47 1.25 5.02 7.17
N GLU A 48 0.68 4.09 6.41
CA GLU A 48 0.81 2.64 6.66
C GLU A 48 2.28 2.18 6.52
N ASN A 49 3.01 2.74 5.56
CA ASN A 49 4.45 2.50 5.41
C ASN A 49 5.26 3.01 6.59
N SER A 50 4.91 4.17 7.15
CA SER A 50 5.53 4.70 8.36
C SER A 50 5.19 3.85 9.58
N SER A 51 3.91 3.56 9.78
CA SER A 51 3.37 2.76 10.88
C SER A 51 4.00 1.36 10.94
N SER A 52 4.07 0.67 9.80
CA SER A 52 4.68 -0.66 9.71
C SER A 52 6.18 -0.65 10.04
N LYS A 53 6.94 0.33 9.53
CA LYS A 53 8.37 0.50 9.84
C LYS A 53 8.59 0.85 11.31
N PHE A 54 7.78 1.73 11.87
CA PHE A 54 7.80 2.10 13.29
C PHE A 54 7.57 0.88 14.18
N ASN A 55 6.50 0.12 13.94
CA ASN A 55 6.17 -1.09 14.68
C ASN A 55 7.30 -2.12 14.60
N ARG A 56 7.88 -2.32 13.41
CA ARG A 56 9.03 -3.23 13.22
C ARG A 56 10.27 -2.75 13.98
N ALA A 57 10.60 -1.46 13.91
CA ALA A 57 11.78 -0.91 14.59
C ALA A 57 11.70 -1.03 16.12
N LEU A 58 10.51 -0.83 16.68
CA LEU A 58 10.26 -0.93 18.13
C LEU A 58 9.84 -2.34 18.59
N ARG A 59 9.82 -3.32 17.68
CA ARG A 59 9.40 -4.71 17.96
C ARG A 59 8.00 -4.79 18.60
N VAL A 60 7.09 -3.92 18.16
CA VAL A 60 5.69 -3.94 18.62
C VAL A 60 5.03 -5.23 18.12
N PRO A 61 4.53 -6.10 19.02
CA PRO A 61 3.92 -7.36 18.62
C PRO A 61 2.50 -7.15 18.05
N SER A 62 2.03 -8.11 17.26
CA SER A 62 0.61 -8.16 16.90
C SER A 62 -0.24 -8.44 18.15
N GLN A 63 -1.45 -7.91 18.16
CA GLN A 63 -2.41 -8.17 19.25
C GLN A 63 -3.15 -9.50 19.08
N GLY A 64 -2.76 -10.33 18.11
CA GLY A 64 -3.40 -11.63 17.86
C GLY A 64 -4.87 -11.55 17.41
N LEU A 65 -5.37 -10.38 17.00
CA LEU A 65 -6.78 -10.16 16.63
C LEU A 65 -7.15 -10.81 15.27
N TRP A 66 -6.18 -11.31 14.53
CA TRP A 66 -6.38 -12.04 13.29
C TRP A 66 -5.53 -13.31 13.28
N GLU A 67 -6.12 -14.42 12.85
CA GLU A 67 -5.42 -15.67 12.59
C GLU A 67 -5.19 -15.84 11.09
N ARG A 68 -3.96 -16.18 10.71
CA ARG A 68 -3.70 -16.61 9.34
C ARG A 68 -4.36 -17.98 9.17
N VAL A 69 -5.40 -18.07 8.36
CA VAL A 69 -5.88 -19.37 7.86
C VAL A 69 -4.71 -19.99 7.10
N ARG A 70 -4.05 -20.98 7.71
CA ARG A 70 -3.04 -21.79 7.03
C ARG A 70 -3.76 -22.45 5.85
N SER A 71 -3.42 -22.11 4.61
CA SER A 71 -3.90 -22.90 3.48
C SER A 71 -3.37 -24.31 3.72
N ARG A 72 -4.25 -25.30 3.81
CA ARG A 72 -3.85 -26.71 3.86
C ARG A 72 -2.87 -26.93 2.71
N GLU A 73 -1.62 -27.26 3.06
CA GLU A 73 -0.62 -27.73 2.11
C GLU A 73 -1.28 -28.86 1.30
N ARG A 74 -1.33 -28.67 -0.03
CA ARG A 74 -1.64 -29.74 -0.98
C ARG A 74 -0.35 -30.43 -1.35
#